data_AF-A0A920T420-F1
#
_entry.id   AF-A0A920T420-F1
#
_cell.length_a   1.000
_cell.length_b   1.000
_cell.length_c   1.000
_cell.angle_alpha   90.00
_cell.angle_beta   90.00
_cell.angle_gamma   90.00
#
_symmetry.space_group_name_H-M   'P 1'
#
loop_
_entity.id
_entity.type
_entity.pdbx_description
1 polymer ?
#
loop_
_entity_poly.entity_id
_entity_poly.type
_entity_poly.pdbx_seq_one_letter_code
_entity_poly.pdbx_strand_id
1 'polypeptide(L)'
;MGLHPKPRDLNKVVTDNPLELSSKVIDECATVEPTNRVTNKLSELADDIAIVESFSHMVAFRTEEGLVLFDASGKQSGVAVVDSLRKWDTDRVHSLVYTHGHLDHVGGSGALIADAESRNFENPTVFGHENVPKRLERYQRTDGWNTIINQRQFGGVSPRHGMGLTTRSASFVPEDMAWPDVVYQDEMKLSVGGLDIEFNHGKGETDDHTWAWVPKTKTLVTGDLVLWVFPNAGNPQKVSGTLSNGQMHYGK
;
A
#
# COMPACT_ATOMS: atom_id res chain seq x y z
N MET A 1 27.61 -34.96 8.94
CA MET A 1 27.23 -33.54 8.75
C MET A 1 25.74 -33.50 8.49
N GLY A 2 24.95 -32.91 9.38
CA GLY A 2 23.49 -32.93 9.27
C GLY A 2 22.99 -32.10 8.09
N LEU A 3 22.18 -32.72 7.23
CA LEU A 3 21.53 -32.13 6.05
C LEU A 3 20.32 -31.24 6.40
N HIS A 4 20.24 -30.76 7.64
CA HIS A 4 19.20 -29.82 8.03
C HIS A 4 19.75 -28.40 7.90
N PRO A 5 19.27 -27.58 6.94
CA PRO A 5 19.60 -26.17 6.93
C PRO A 5 19.25 -25.58 8.30
N LYS A 6 20.17 -24.76 8.84
CA LYS A 6 19.91 -24.03 10.09
C LYS A 6 18.56 -23.31 9.97
N PRO A 7 17.76 -23.22 11.05
CA PRO A 7 16.50 -22.48 11.03
C PRO A 7 16.77 -21.07 10.49
N ARG A 8 16.02 -20.67 9.46
CA ARG A 8 16.08 -19.30 8.93
C ARG A 8 15.70 -18.34 10.04
N ASP A 9 16.58 -17.40 10.38
CA ASP A 9 16.20 -16.30 11.26
C ASP A 9 15.47 -15.23 10.45
N LEU A 10 14.19 -15.51 10.17
CA LEU A 10 13.31 -14.63 9.39
C LEU A 10 12.95 -13.32 10.12
N ASN A 11 13.56 -13.04 11.28
CA ASN A 11 13.34 -11.79 12.01
C ASN A 11 14.50 -10.81 11.88
N LYS A 12 15.65 -11.23 11.35
CA LYS A 12 16.83 -10.39 11.25
C LYS A 12 16.98 -9.84 9.84
N VAL A 13 16.80 -8.53 9.70
CA VAL A 13 17.21 -7.77 8.51
C VAL A 13 18.74 -7.64 8.54
N VAL A 14 19.40 -8.04 7.46
CA VAL A 14 20.86 -8.04 7.28
C VAL A 14 21.26 -7.17 6.10
N THR A 15 20.54 -7.26 4.99
CA THR A 15 20.70 -6.37 3.84
C THR A 15 19.85 -5.12 4.09
N ASP A 16 20.46 -3.95 4.18
CA ASP A 16 19.73 -2.69 4.42
C ASP A 16 19.03 -2.21 3.14
N ASN A 17 19.74 -2.21 2.00
CA ASN A 17 19.20 -1.69 0.74
C ASN A 17 18.14 -2.64 0.12
N PRO A 18 16.90 -2.18 -0.14
CA PRO A 18 15.83 -3.00 -0.71
C PRO A 18 16.12 -3.54 -2.12
N LEU A 19 16.83 -2.78 -2.96
CA LEU A 19 17.20 -3.22 -4.31
C LEU A 19 18.26 -4.32 -4.28
N GLU A 20 19.21 -4.21 -3.35
CA GLU A 20 20.20 -5.27 -3.12
C GLU A 20 19.52 -6.56 -2.63
N LEU A 21 18.59 -6.43 -1.68
CA LEU A 21 17.81 -7.58 -1.20
C LEU A 21 16.99 -8.21 -2.34
N SER A 22 16.29 -7.39 -3.12
CA SER A 22 15.51 -7.85 -4.27
C SER A 22 16.38 -8.60 -5.29
N SER A 23 17.57 -8.08 -5.61
CA SER A 23 18.50 -8.72 -6.55
C SER A 23 18.96 -10.09 -6.04
N LYS A 24 19.33 -10.21 -4.75
CA LYS A 24 19.68 -11.51 -4.14
C LYS A 24 18.52 -12.50 -4.21
N VAL A 25 17.31 -12.03 -3.98
CA VAL A 25 16.11 -12.88 -3.98
C VAL A 25 15.76 -13.36 -5.39
N ILE A 26 15.80 -12.48 -6.39
CA ILE A 26 15.41 -12.78 -7.78
C ILE A 26 16.53 -13.55 -8.50
N ASP A 27 17.77 -13.06 -8.44
CA ASP A 27 18.87 -13.57 -9.24
C ASP A 27 19.53 -14.81 -8.62
N GLU A 28 19.58 -14.87 -7.29
CA GLU A 28 20.27 -15.93 -6.56
C GLU A 28 19.32 -16.91 -5.86
N CYS A 29 18.00 -16.65 -5.88
CA CYS A 29 17.00 -17.38 -5.10
C CYS A 29 17.32 -17.42 -3.59
N ALA A 30 18.06 -16.43 -3.09
CA ALA A 30 18.55 -16.38 -1.72
C ALA A 30 17.51 -15.76 -0.78
N THR A 31 16.67 -16.60 -0.17
CA THR A 31 15.66 -16.21 0.85
C THR A 31 16.17 -16.48 2.27
N VAL A 32 17.28 -15.83 2.64
CA VAL A 32 17.97 -16.04 3.93
C VAL A 32 17.57 -15.05 5.03
N GLU A 33 16.85 -14.00 4.67
CA GLU A 33 16.31 -12.94 5.54
C GLU A 33 14.86 -12.62 5.11
N PRO A 34 14.04 -11.93 5.92
CA PRO A 34 12.66 -11.63 5.55
C PRO A 34 12.56 -10.73 4.31
N THR A 35 11.78 -11.17 3.32
CA THR A 35 11.51 -10.41 2.09
C THR A 35 10.39 -9.38 2.26
N ASN A 36 9.49 -9.59 3.23
CA ASN A 36 8.54 -8.58 3.68
C ASN A 36 9.10 -7.91 4.94
N ARG A 37 9.60 -6.67 4.79
CA ARG A 37 10.23 -5.91 5.87
C ARG A 37 9.26 -4.84 6.38
N VAL A 38 8.86 -4.93 7.64
CA VAL A 38 7.99 -3.94 8.30
C VAL A 38 8.83 -3.12 9.28
N THR A 39 9.65 -2.23 8.75
CA THR A 39 10.65 -1.46 9.53
C THR A 39 10.17 -0.04 9.84
N ASN A 40 9.20 0.46 9.09
CA ASN A 40 8.79 1.87 9.01
C ASN A 40 9.95 2.82 8.72
N LYS A 41 11.05 2.32 8.12
CA LYS A 41 12.21 3.13 7.73
C LYS A 41 12.14 3.46 6.26
N LEU A 42 12.67 4.63 5.93
CA LEU A 42 12.84 5.07 4.55
C LEU A 42 14.17 4.53 3.99
N SER A 43 14.14 4.05 2.75
CA SER A 43 15.30 3.76 1.92
C SER A 43 15.18 4.52 0.61
N GLU A 44 16.26 5.18 0.20
CA GLU A 44 16.35 5.80 -1.13
C GLU A 44 16.58 4.70 -2.19
N LEU A 45 15.78 4.72 -3.25
CA LEU A 45 15.89 3.83 -4.41
C LEU A 45 16.67 4.48 -5.55
N ALA A 46 16.54 5.81 -5.67
CA ALA A 46 17.24 6.71 -6.58
C ALA A 46 17.16 8.15 -6.03
N ASP A 47 17.85 9.11 -6.63
CA ASP A 47 17.96 10.51 -6.15
C ASP A 47 16.61 11.14 -5.73
N ASP A 48 15.55 10.87 -6.49
CA ASP A 48 14.21 11.43 -6.27
C ASP A 48 13.14 10.37 -5.98
N ILE A 49 13.54 9.14 -5.63
CA ILE A 49 12.63 8.04 -5.34
C ILE A 49 13.00 7.40 -4.02
N ALA A 50 12.05 7.33 -3.09
CA ALA A 50 12.22 6.65 -1.82
C ALA A 50 11.07 5.68 -1.55
N ILE A 51 11.33 4.70 -0.68
CA ILE A 51 10.32 3.78 -0.18
C ILE A 51 10.37 3.75 1.34
N VAL A 52 9.21 3.82 1.98
CA VAL A 52 9.07 3.51 3.41
C VAL A 52 8.50 2.11 3.56
N GLU A 53 9.30 1.22 4.15
CA GLU A 53 8.96 -0.19 4.29
C GLU A 53 8.06 -0.42 5.51
N SER A 54 6.74 -0.36 5.32
CA SER A 54 5.72 -0.77 6.28
C SER A 54 4.97 -2.02 5.79
N PHE A 55 3.91 -2.46 6.47
CA PHE A 55 3.13 -3.64 6.09
C PHE A 55 2.62 -3.55 4.63
N SER A 56 2.10 -2.39 4.24
CA SER A 56 2.08 -1.94 2.84
C SER A 56 2.99 -0.73 2.73
N HIS A 57 3.84 -0.73 1.71
CA HIS A 57 4.87 0.30 1.55
C HIS A 57 4.28 1.64 1.08
N MET A 58 4.93 2.73 1.45
CA MET A 58 4.73 4.03 0.81
C MET A 58 5.87 4.26 -0.18
N VAL A 59 5.57 4.59 -1.43
CA VAL A 59 6.57 5.01 -2.42
C VAL A 59 6.45 6.52 -2.61
N ALA A 60 7.56 7.24 -2.55
CA ALA A 60 7.61 8.69 -2.65
C ALA A 60 8.47 9.14 -3.83
N PHE A 61 7.96 10.10 -4.60
CA PHE A 61 8.68 10.78 -5.66
C PHE A 61 8.83 12.27 -5.31
N ARG A 62 10.04 12.80 -5.45
CA ARG A 62 10.28 14.25 -5.36
C ARG A 62 9.99 14.91 -6.71
N THR A 63 9.35 16.08 -6.66
CA THR A 63 9.07 16.92 -7.85
C THR A 63 9.30 18.40 -7.50
N GLU A 64 9.32 19.26 -8.50
CA GLU A 64 9.44 20.72 -8.30
C GLU A 64 8.23 21.36 -7.59
N GLU A 65 7.09 20.66 -7.50
CA GLU A 65 5.84 21.16 -6.91
C GLU A 65 5.46 20.43 -5.59
N GLY A 66 6.36 19.59 -5.09
CA GLY A 66 6.18 18.79 -3.88
C GLY A 66 6.19 17.28 -4.13
N LEU A 67 5.86 16.51 -3.11
CA LEU A 67 5.94 15.05 -3.14
C LEU A 67 4.71 14.44 -3.82
N VAL A 68 4.93 13.42 -4.65
CA VAL A 68 3.89 12.49 -5.10
C VAL A 68 4.08 11.17 -4.36
N LEU A 69 3.09 10.76 -3.58
CA LEU A 69 3.13 9.54 -2.78
C LEU A 69 2.19 8.48 -3.38
N PHE A 70 2.63 7.23 -3.34
CA PHE A 70 1.78 6.07 -3.54
C PHE A 70 1.57 5.37 -2.20
N ASP A 71 0.30 5.23 -1.84
CA ASP A 71 -0.20 4.67 -0.59
C ASP A 71 0.27 5.43 0.68
N ALA A 72 -0.41 5.17 1.78
CA ALA A 72 -0.20 5.81 3.08
C ALA A 72 0.00 4.78 4.21
N SER A 73 0.22 3.51 3.86
CA SER A 73 0.28 2.38 4.79
C SER A 73 -0.99 2.26 5.66
N GLY A 74 -0.96 1.40 6.68
CA GLY A 74 -2.06 1.22 7.63
C GLY A 74 -2.14 2.32 8.69
N LYS A 75 -3.32 2.50 9.27
CA LYS A 75 -3.60 3.49 10.33
C LYS A 75 -2.59 3.47 11.48
N GLN A 76 -2.18 2.29 11.91
CA GLN A 76 -1.28 2.07 13.04
C GLN A 76 0.15 2.51 12.74
N SER A 77 0.57 2.46 11.47
CA SER A 77 1.91 2.86 11.02
C SER A 77 1.96 4.28 10.46
N GLY A 78 0.82 4.93 10.19
CA GLY A 78 0.75 6.21 9.48
C GLY A 78 1.69 7.28 10.04
N VAL A 79 1.68 7.50 11.36
CA VAL A 79 2.59 8.48 12.00
C VAL A 79 4.07 8.11 11.80
N ALA A 80 4.43 6.85 11.99
CA ALA A 80 5.81 6.39 11.83
C ALA A 80 6.30 6.50 10.38
N VAL A 81 5.41 6.24 9.41
CA VAL A 81 5.72 6.38 7.99
C VAL A 81 5.90 7.85 7.61
N VAL A 82 5.03 8.74 8.08
CA VAL A 82 5.17 10.18 7.90
C VAL A 82 6.45 10.70 8.56
N ASP A 83 6.76 10.30 9.79
CA ASP A 83 8.01 10.69 10.47
C ASP A 83 9.26 10.28 9.68
N SER A 84 9.23 9.10 9.05
CA SER A 84 10.31 8.63 8.18
C SER A 84 10.38 9.40 6.86
N LEU A 85 9.23 9.68 6.22
CA LEU A 85 9.15 10.55 5.04
C LEU A 85 9.76 11.92 5.35
N ARG A 86 9.42 12.51 6.51
CA ARG A 86 9.86 13.85 6.91
C ARG A 86 11.32 13.97 7.31
N LYS A 87 12.01 12.85 7.55
CA LYS A 87 13.48 12.83 7.67
C LYS A 87 14.17 12.93 6.32
N TRP A 88 13.51 12.46 5.27
CA TRP A 88 14.01 12.51 3.90
C TRP A 88 13.64 13.82 3.22
N ASP A 89 12.39 14.27 3.36
CA ASP A 89 11.89 15.45 2.66
C ASP A 89 10.79 16.20 3.43
N THR A 90 10.91 17.52 3.49
CA THR A 90 10.01 18.40 4.23
C THR A 90 9.03 19.18 3.36
N ASP A 91 9.07 19.00 2.04
CA ASP A 91 8.20 19.69 1.09
C ASP A 91 6.74 19.23 1.23
N ARG A 92 5.83 20.04 0.69
CA ARG A 92 4.39 19.71 0.64
C ARG A 92 4.18 18.36 -0.05
N VAL A 93 3.26 17.56 0.47
CA VAL A 93 2.72 16.44 -0.31
C VAL A 93 1.69 17.00 -1.29
N HIS A 94 2.04 16.99 -2.58
CA HIS A 94 1.16 17.49 -3.64
C HIS A 94 0.04 16.48 -3.93
N SER A 95 0.41 15.21 -4.09
CA SER A 95 -0.51 14.14 -4.50
C SER A 95 -0.33 12.89 -3.64
N LEU A 96 -1.44 12.27 -3.28
CA LEU A 96 -1.50 10.94 -2.68
C LEU A 96 -2.29 10.03 -3.61
N VAL A 97 -1.66 8.99 -4.13
CA VAL A 97 -2.26 8.02 -5.05
C VAL A 97 -2.52 6.73 -4.29
N TYR A 98 -3.77 6.29 -4.23
CA TYR A 98 -4.10 4.96 -3.73
C TYR A 98 -3.95 3.94 -4.84
N THR A 99 -3.05 2.98 -4.65
CA THR A 99 -2.90 1.86 -5.58
C THR A 99 -4.17 1.01 -5.57
N HIS A 100 -4.79 0.80 -4.41
CA HIS A 100 -6.12 0.18 -4.27
C HIS A 100 -6.71 0.43 -2.87
N GLY A 101 -8.01 0.19 -2.70
CA GLY A 101 -8.77 0.55 -1.50
C GLY A 101 -8.63 -0.38 -0.28
N HIS A 102 -7.49 -1.06 -0.13
CA HIS A 102 -7.19 -1.84 1.07
C HIS A 102 -6.73 -0.92 2.21
N LEU A 103 -7.14 -1.23 3.44
CA LEU A 103 -6.93 -0.34 4.60
C LEU A 103 -5.48 -0.27 5.07
N ASP A 104 -4.69 -1.27 4.76
CA ASP A 104 -3.24 -1.28 4.91
C ASP A 104 -2.53 -0.40 3.88
N HIS A 105 -3.21 0.04 2.81
CA HIS A 105 -2.71 1.00 1.83
C HIS A 105 -3.22 2.41 2.10
N VAL A 106 -4.50 2.56 2.42
CA VAL A 106 -5.14 3.89 2.55
C VAL A 106 -5.26 4.38 3.99
N GLY A 107 -5.27 3.47 4.97
CA GLY A 107 -5.73 3.78 6.33
C GLY A 107 -4.83 4.72 7.12
N GLY A 108 -3.56 4.87 6.72
CA GLY A 108 -2.62 5.81 7.32
C GLY A 108 -2.72 7.23 6.78
N SER A 109 -3.58 7.50 5.79
CA SER A 109 -3.67 8.82 5.14
C SER A 109 -4.04 9.95 6.10
N GLY A 110 -4.76 9.68 7.18
CA GLY A 110 -5.09 10.69 8.19
C GLY A 110 -3.84 11.31 8.85
N ALA A 111 -2.74 10.55 8.94
CA ALA A 111 -1.46 11.07 9.41
C ALA A 111 -0.84 12.05 8.40
N LEU A 112 -1.03 11.84 7.09
CA LEU A 112 -0.57 12.77 6.06
C LEU A 112 -1.37 14.08 6.07
N ILE A 113 -2.70 13.99 6.27
CA ILE A 113 -3.56 15.18 6.43
C ILE A 113 -3.13 15.99 7.66
N ALA A 114 -2.97 15.33 8.81
CA ALA A 114 -2.53 16.00 10.04
C ALA A 114 -1.12 16.63 9.90
N ASP A 115 -0.20 15.99 9.18
CA ASP A 115 1.12 16.57 8.89
C ASP A 115 1.01 17.82 8.01
N ALA A 116 0.21 17.79 6.94
CA ALA A 116 -0.02 18.95 6.08
C ALA A 116 -0.61 20.13 6.86
N GLU A 117 -1.65 19.88 7.66
CA GLU A 117 -2.27 20.88 8.54
C GLU A 117 -1.26 21.46 9.55
N SER A 118 -0.45 20.61 10.20
CA SER A 118 0.55 21.05 11.18
C SER A 118 1.65 21.93 10.57
N ARG A 119 1.93 21.74 9.28
CA ARG A 119 2.92 22.50 8.50
C ARG A 119 2.32 23.69 7.76
N ASN A 120 1.02 23.93 7.90
CA ASN A 120 0.28 24.96 7.17
C ASN A 120 0.43 24.80 5.63
N PHE A 121 0.44 23.56 5.16
CA PHE A 121 0.36 23.21 3.74
C PHE A 121 -1.09 22.90 3.37
N GLU A 122 -1.41 23.08 2.08
CA GLU A 122 -2.64 22.53 1.53
C GLU A 122 -2.60 20.99 1.61
N ASN A 123 -3.76 20.39 1.89
CA ASN A 123 -3.91 18.94 1.87
C ASN A 123 -3.55 18.37 0.47
N PRO A 124 -2.98 17.15 0.42
CA PRO A 124 -2.71 16.50 -0.86
C PRO A 124 -4.01 16.21 -1.60
N THR A 125 -4.00 16.33 -2.92
CA THR A 125 -5.10 15.79 -3.74
C THR A 125 -4.97 14.26 -3.77
N VAL A 126 -6.04 13.57 -3.40
CA VAL A 126 -6.09 12.12 -3.33
C VAL A 126 -6.65 11.54 -4.63
N PHE A 127 -5.89 10.66 -5.27
CA PHE A 127 -6.25 9.99 -6.51
C PHE A 127 -6.50 8.50 -6.28
N GLY A 128 -7.42 7.91 -7.03
CA GLY A 128 -7.62 6.46 -7.04
C GLY A 128 -8.53 5.99 -8.17
N HIS A 129 -8.64 4.69 -8.35
CA HIS A 129 -9.61 4.12 -9.29
C HIS A 129 -11.06 4.33 -8.77
N GLU A 130 -12.06 4.44 -9.66
CA GLU A 130 -13.47 4.69 -9.29
C GLU A 130 -14.09 3.65 -8.34
N ASN A 131 -13.51 2.46 -8.27
CA ASN A 131 -13.97 1.40 -7.37
C ASN A 131 -13.37 1.49 -5.96
N VAL A 132 -12.36 2.33 -5.73
CA VAL A 132 -11.81 2.61 -4.39
C VAL A 132 -12.89 3.16 -3.45
N PRO A 133 -13.60 4.28 -3.74
CA PRO A 133 -14.64 4.77 -2.85
C PRO A 133 -15.77 3.75 -2.66
N LYS A 134 -16.19 3.05 -3.72
CA LYS A 134 -17.21 1.97 -3.64
C LYS A 134 -16.79 0.85 -2.68
N ARG A 135 -15.50 0.52 -2.62
CA ARG A 135 -14.95 -0.44 -1.65
C ARG A 135 -15.05 0.08 -0.22
N LEU A 136 -14.62 1.31 -0.01
CA LEU A 136 -14.57 1.94 1.31
C LEU A 136 -15.98 2.10 1.89
N GLU A 137 -16.96 2.49 1.06
CA GLU A 137 -18.38 2.51 1.44
C GLU A 137 -18.88 1.11 1.84
N ARG A 138 -18.50 0.07 1.09
CA ARG A 138 -18.84 -1.31 1.44
C ARG A 138 -18.22 -1.72 2.77
N TYR A 139 -16.97 -1.33 3.03
CA TYR A 139 -16.30 -1.57 4.31
C TYR A 139 -17.02 -0.89 5.47
N GLN A 140 -17.40 0.38 5.33
CA GLN A 140 -18.19 1.10 6.34
C GLN A 140 -19.54 0.42 6.60
N ARG A 141 -20.25 0.00 5.54
CA ARG A 141 -21.54 -0.71 5.67
C ARG A 141 -21.42 -2.07 6.35
N THR A 142 -20.23 -2.68 6.31
CA THR A 142 -19.96 -4.03 6.84
C THR A 142 -18.95 -4.02 7.98
N ASP A 143 -18.79 -2.88 8.65
CA ASP A 143 -17.72 -2.60 9.60
C ASP A 143 -17.56 -3.66 10.69
N GLY A 144 -18.65 -3.95 11.41
CA GLY A 144 -18.66 -4.96 12.48
C GLY A 144 -18.32 -6.37 11.98
N TRP A 145 -18.73 -6.72 10.76
CA TRP A 145 -18.41 -8.02 10.15
C TRP A 145 -16.93 -8.12 9.79
N ASN A 146 -16.37 -7.08 9.15
CA ASN A 146 -14.96 -7.05 8.79
C ASN A 146 -14.06 -7.08 10.02
N THR A 147 -14.44 -6.39 11.10
CA THR A 147 -13.72 -6.43 12.38
C THR A 147 -13.66 -7.85 12.95
N ILE A 148 -14.77 -8.59 12.94
CA ILE A 148 -14.82 -9.99 13.41
C ILE A 148 -14.00 -10.92 12.51
N ILE A 149 -14.10 -10.76 11.18
CA ILE A 149 -13.37 -11.59 10.21
C ILE A 149 -11.86 -11.39 10.35
N ASN A 150 -11.39 -10.13 10.43
CA ASN A 150 -9.98 -9.83 10.60
C ASN A 150 -9.44 -10.40 11.92
N GLN A 151 -10.21 -10.33 13.01
CA GLN A 151 -9.82 -10.95 14.28
C GLN A 151 -9.65 -12.46 14.17
N ARG A 152 -10.46 -13.15 13.37
CA ARG A 152 -10.29 -14.60 13.14
C ARG A 152 -9.07 -14.92 12.29
N GLN A 153 -8.84 -14.14 11.24
CA GLN A 153 -7.75 -14.37 10.29
C GLN A 153 -6.38 -14.01 10.90
N PHE A 154 -6.30 -12.91 11.65
CA PHE A 154 -5.05 -12.35 12.14
C PHE A 154 -4.90 -12.38 13.66
N GLY A 155 -5.89 -12.86 14.42
CA GLY A 155 -5.84 -12.88 15.89
C GLY A 155 -4.74 -13.77 16.49
N GLY A 156 -4.18 -14.70 15.70
CA GLY A 156 -3.02 -15.51 16.08
C GLY A 156 -1.67 -14.87 15.73
N VAL A 157 -1.66 -13.78 14.98
CA VAL A 157 -0.44 -13.06 14.61
C VAL A 157 0.08 -12.32 15.84
N SER A 158 1.37 -12.44 16.15
CA SER A 158 1.94 -11.68 17.27
C SER A 158 1.99 -10.19 16.93
N PRO A 159 1.58 -9.29 17.84
CA PRO A 159 1.75 -7.84 17.68
C PRO A 159 3.19 -7.40 17.44
N ARG A 160 4.18 -8.24 17.83
CA ARG A 160 5.62 -7.98 17.62
C ARG A 160 6.02 -7.86 16.15
N HIS A 161 5.20 -8.35 15.22
CA HIS A 161 5.48 -8.23 13.79
C HIS A 161 5.13 -6.84 13.22
N GLY A 162 4.60 -5.91 14.02
CA GLY A 162 4.42 -4.51 13.61
C GLY A 162 3.35 -4.27 12.53
N MET A 163 2.61 -5.29 12.11
CA MET A 163 1.67 -5.21 10.98
C MET A 163 0.34 -4.49 11.30
N GLY A 164 0.11 -4.07 12.54
CA GLY A 164 -1.15 -3.41 12.93
C GLY A 164 -2.42 -4.30 12.89
N LEU A 165 -2.29 -5.58 12.51
CA LEU A 165 -3.42 -6.50 12.26
C LEU A 165 -4.17 -6.98 13.51
N THR A 166 -3.62 -6.74 14.70
CA THR A 166 -4.12 -7.31 15.97
C THR A 166 -4.82 -6.28 16.87
N THR A 167 -4.81 -5.00 16.49
CA THR A 167 -5.40 -3.94 17.32
C THR A 167 -6.92 -3.93 17.15
N ARG A 168 -7.66 -3.91 18.25
CA ARG A 168 -9.12 -3.69 18.22
C ARG A 168 -9.39 -2.22 17.92
N SER A 169 -9.59 -1.89 16.66
CA SER A 169 -10.15 -0.58 16.27
C SER A 169 -11.65 -0.56 16.56
N ALA A 170 -12.17 0.62 16.89
CA ALA A 170 -13.61 0.85 17.07
C ALA A 170 -14.38 0.81 15.73
N SER A 171 -13.70 1.16 14.64
CA SER A 171 -14.20 1.11 13.27
C SER A 171 -13.16 0.42 12.38
N PHE A 172 -13.60 -0.43 11.47
CA PHE A 172 -12.79 -1.03 10.42
C PHE A 172 -12.21 0.06 9.51
N VAL A 173 -13.03 0.99 9.00
CA VAL A 173 -12.53 2.14 8.22
C VAL A 173 -12.16 3.28 9.18
N PRO A 174 -10.90 3.78 9.17
CA PRO A 174 -10.52 4.90 10.02
C PRO A 174 -11.31 6.17 9.66
N GLU A 175 -11.82 6.89 10.66
CA GLU A 175 -12.66 8.09 10.45
C GLU A 175 -11.89 9.26 9.81
N ASP A 176 -10.59 9.34 10.08
CA ASP A 176 -9.69 10.38 9.57
C ASP A 176 -8.98 9.97 8.27
N MET A 177 -9.33 8.82 7.69
CA MET A 177 -8.84 8.42 6.37
C MET A 177 -9.37 9.39 5.31
N ALA A 178 -8.51 9.80 4.38
CA ALA A 178 -8.84 10.69 3.30
C ALA A 178 -9.49 9.90 2.16
N TRP A 179 -10.58 10.43 1.62
CA TRP A 179 -11.27 9.84 0.46
C TRP A 179 -10.62 10.34 -0.84
N PRO A 180 -10.67 9.56 -1.94
CA PRO A 180 -10.26 10.07 -3.24
C PRO A 180 -11.03 11.33 -3.64
N ASP A 181 -10.30 12.40 -3.95
CA ASP A 181 -10.84 13.63 -4.53
C ASP A 181 -11.08 13.47 -6.03
N VAL A 182 -10.18 12.72 -6.69
CA VAL A 182 -10.21 12.46 -8.12
C VAL A 182 -10.21 10.97 -8.36
N VAL A 183 -11.15 10.52 -9.18
CA VAL A 183 -11.23 9.11 -9.61
C VAL A 183 -11.17 8.97 -11.12
N TYR A 184 -10.63 7.85 -11.58
CA TYR A 184 -10.58 7.48 -12.99
C TYR A 184 -11.05 6.02 -13.21
N GLN A 185 -11.33 5.67 -14.46
CA GLN A 185 -11.82 4.33 -14.84
C GLN A 185 -10.70 3.50 -15.48
N ASP A 186 -10.34 3.75 -16.73
CA ASP A 186 -9.35 2.90 -17.42
C ASP A 186 -7.92 3.43 -17.27
N GLU A 187 -7.71 4.69 -17.65
CA GLU A 187 -6.40 5.34 -17.67
C GLU A 187 -6.51 6.79 -17.20
N MET A 188 -5.43 7.32 -16.63
CA MET A 188 -5.30 8.72 -16.29
C MET A 188 -3.83 9.14 -16.39
N LYS A 189 -3.59 10.41 -16.72
CA LYS A 189 -2.24 11.00 -16.67
C LYS A 189 -2.19 12.09 -15.63
N LEU A 190 -1.08 12.17 -14.92
CA LEU A 190 -0.78 13.20 -13.94
C LEU A 190 0.61 13.77 -14.24
N SER A 191 0.70 15.10 -14.27
CA SER A 191 1.98 15.82 -14.38
C SER A 191 2.12 16.73 -13.18
N VAL A 192 3.19 16.59 -12.41
CA VAL A 192 3.46 17.40 -11.20
C VAL A 192 4.95 17.75 -11.18
N GLY A 193 5.30 19.03 -11.19
CA GLY A 193 6.68 19.49 -10.98
C GLY A 193 7.71 18.82 -11.89
N GLY A 194 7.38 18.63 -13.17
CA GLY A 194 8.25 17.99 -14.18
C GLY A 194 8.30 16.45 -14.12
N LEU A 195 7.41 15.82 -13.35
CA LEU A 195 7.22 14.37 -13.32
C LEU A 195 5.90 13.98 -14.00
N ASP A 196 5.99 13.24 -15.11
CA ASP A 196 4.83 12.64 -15.77
C ASP A 196 4.60 11.22 -15.25
N ILE A 197 3.34 10.91 -14.95
CA ILE A 197 2.89 9.62 -14.42
C ILE A 197 1.67 9.16 -15.20
N GLU A 198 1.70 7.91 -15.65
CA GLU A 198 0.61 7.26 -16.37
C GLU A 198 -0.03 6.19 -15.47
N PHE A 199 -1.27 6.43 -15.04
CA PHE A 199 -2.08 5.50 -14.26
C PHE A 199 -2.88 4.58 -15.18
N ASN A 200 -2.90 3.30 -14.83
CA ASN A 200 -3.58 2.25 -15.58
C ASN A 200 -4.36 1.36 -14.61
N HIS A 201 -5.61 1.06 -14.96
CA HIS A 201 -6.42 0.11 -14.22
C HIS A 201 -5.92 -1.33 -14.41
N GLY A 202 -5.95 -2.08 -13.32
CA GLY A 202 -5.74 -3.53 -13.32
C GLY A 202 -6.74 -4.23 -12.41
N LYS A 203 -6.94 -5.52 -12.64
CA LYS A 203 -7.70 -6.39 -11.73
C LYS A 203 -6.75 -7.42 -11.13
N GLY A 204 -6.70 -7.49 -9.81
CA GLY A 204 -5.83 -8.39 -9.04
C GLY A 204 -6.63 -9.09 -7.93
N GLU A 205 -6.14 -9.05 -6.69
CA GLU A 205 -6.94 -9.45 -5.52
C GLU A 205 -8.24 -8.63 -5.45
N THR A 206 -8.18 -7.38 -5.89
CA THR A 206 -9.30 -6.45 -5.92
C THR A 206 -9.59 -5.91 -7.33
N ASP A 207 -10.79 -5.34 -7.53
CA ASP A 207 -11.25 -4.77 -8.82
C ASP A 207 -10.96 -3.27 -8.98
N ASP A 208 -10.10 -2.72 -8.12
CA ASP A 208 -9.80 -1.29 -7.98
C ASP A 208 -8.30 -0.97 -8.03
N HIS A 209 -7.48 -1.85 -8.60
CA HIS A 209 -6.04 -1.61 -8.70
C HIS A 209 -5.69 -0.53 -9.74
N THR A 210 -4.75 0.31 -9.34
CA THR A 210 -3.95 1.21 -10.15
C THR A 210 -2.52 0.68 -10.17
N TRP A 211 -1.94 0.53 -11.36
CA TRP A 211 -0.50 0.52 -11.52
C TRP A 211 -0.06 1.76 -12.31
N ALA A 212 1.12 2.28 -11.98
CA ALA A 212 1.62 3.52 -12.54
C ALA A 212 2.94 3.32 -13.26
N TRP A 213 3.08 3.95 -14.42
CA TRP A 213 4.33 4.06 -15.17
C TRP A 213 4.88 5.48 -15.07
N VAL A 214 6.17 5.60 -14.72
CA VAL A 214 6.90 6.87 -14.63
C VAL A 214 8.03 6.85 -15.67
N PRO A 215 7.82 7.44 -16.87
CA PRO A 215 8.76 7.33 -17.98
C PRO A 215 10.16 7.87 -17.67
N LYS A 216 10.23 9.00 -16.95
CA LYS A 216 11.49 9.71 -16.63
C LYS A 216 12.49 8.80 -15.91
N THR A 217 12.01 8.01 -14.96
CA THR A 217 12.83 7.14 -14.10
C THR A 217 12.75 5.67 -14.49
N LYS A 218 11.92 5.34 -15.49
CA LYS A 218 11.59 3.97 -15.91
C LYS A 218 11.06 3.12 -14.74
N THR A 219 10.24 3.71 -13.89
CA THR A 219 9.71 3.07 -12.68
C THR A 219 8.28 2.60 -12.89
N LEU A 220 7.99 1.37 -12.48
CA LEU A 220 6.62 0.85 -12.33
C LEU A 220 6.26 0.78 -10.85
N VAL A 221 5.12 1.35 -10.48
CA VAL A 221 4.49 1.16 -9.16
C VAL A 221 3.29 0.26 -9.35
N THR A 222 3.34 -0.97 -8.84
CA THR A 222 2.37 -2.02 -9.19
C THR A 222 1.27 -2.26 -8.16
N GLY A 223 1.36 -1.62 -6.98
CA GLY A 223 0.60 -2.07 -5.81
C GLY A 223 0.76 -3.58 -5.62
N ASP A 224 -0.33 -4.25 -5.26
CA ASP A 224 -0.31 -5.70 -5.01
C ASP A 224 -0.50 -6.58 -6.26
N LEU A 225 -0.36 -6.02 -7.47
CA LEU A 225 -0.40 -6.81 -8.70
C LEU A 225 0.86 -7.66 -8.90
N VAL A 226 2.00 -7.24 -8.32
CA VAL A 226 3.27 -7.98 -8.37
C VAL A 226 3.86 -8.04 -6.97
N LEU A 227 3.84 -9.23 -6.38
CA LEU A 227 4.36 -9.53 -5.04
C LEU A 227 5.29 -10.74 -5.10
N TRP A 228 6.25 -10.84 -4.17
CA TRP A 228 7.15 -12.01 -4.07
C TRP A 228 6.42 -13.31 -3.65
N VAL A 229 5.24 -13.17 -3.05
CA VAL A 229 4.41 -14.30 -2.63
C VAL A 229 3.25 -14.51 -3.59
N PHE A 230 2.72 -15.72 -3.65
CA PHE A 230 1.48 -15.97 -4.38
C PHE A 230 0.36 -15.14 -3.75
N PRO A 231 -0.25 -14.19 -4.49
CA PRO A 231 -1.24 -13.28 -3.93
C PRO A 231 -2.49 -14.05 -3.49
N ASN A 232 -3.17 -13.51 -2.49
CA ASN A 232 -4.41 -14.09 -2.00
C ASN A 232 -5.47 -14.03 -3.12
N ALA A 233 -6.03 -15.18 -3.54
CA ALA A 233 -7.06 -15.25 -4.58
C ALA A 233 -8.46 -14.85 -4.08
N GLY A 234 -8.53 -14.08 -2.99
CA GLY A 234 -9.73 -13.72 -2.27
C GLY A 234 -9.81 -14.34 -0.87
N ASN A 235 -10.40 -13.61 0.06
CA ASN A 235 -10.60 -14.08 1.42
C ASN A 235 -11.95 -14.84 1.51
N PRO A 236 -11.96 -16.16 1.80
CA PRO A 236 -13.20 -16.94 1.81
C PRO A 236 -14.22 -16.49 2.88
N GLN A 237 -13.78 -15.70 3.86
CA GLN A 237 -14.65 -15.13 4.89
C GLN A 237 -15.17 -13.73 4.53
N LYS A 238 -14.58 -13.05 3.53
CA LYS A 238 -15.09 -11.77 3.00
C LYS A 238 -15.80 -12.05 1.69
N VAL A 239 -17.05 -11.62 1.56
CA VAL A 239 -17.76 -11.74 0.28
C VAL A 239 -17.12 -10.75 -0.71
N SER A 240 -16.18 -11.23 -1.51
CA SER A 240 -15.63 -10.49 -2.66
C SER A 240 -16.60 -10.65 -3.83
N GLY A 241 -17.16 -9.53 -4.30
CA GLY A 241 -18.07 -9.49 -5.44
C GLY A 241 -17.38 -9.69 -6.78
N THR A 242 -16.54 -10.73 -6.94
CA THR A 242 -15.97 -11.10 -8.25
C THR A 242 -16.96 -11.82 -9.17
N LEU A 243 -18.25 -11.88 -8.79
CA LEU A 243 -19.31 -12.21 -9.74
C LEU A 243 -19.63 -10.97 -10.57
N SER A 244 -18.87 -10.78 -11.66
CA SER A 244 -19.37 -10.06 -12.82
C SER A 244 -20.80 -10.53 -13.13
N ASN A 245 -21.69 -9.61 -13.49
CA ASN A 245 -23.05 -9.83 -13.99
C ASN A 245 -23.09 -10.79 -15.21
N GLY A 246 -22.85 -12.08 -14.98
CA GLY A 246 -23.20 -13.13 -15.91
C GLY A 246 -24.67 -13.45 -15.71
N GLN A 247 -25.51 -12.93 -16.61
CA GLN A 247 -26.86 -13.46 -16.79
C GLN A 247 -26.77 -14.98 -17.00
N MET A 248 -27.06 -15.75 -15.96
CA MET A 248 -27.36 -17.17 -16.11
C MET A 248 -28.77 -17.27 -16.70
N HIS A 249 -28.84 -17.23 -18.04
CA HIS A 249 -29.98 -17.78 -18.76
C HIS A 249 -30.07 -19.27 -18.42
N TYR A 250 -31.01 -19.63 -17.56
CA TYR A 250 -31.43 -21.02 -17.42
C TYR A 250 -32.21 -21.41 -18.69
N GLY A 251 -31.54 -22.16 -19.56
CA GLY A 251 -32.13 -22.83 -20.69
C GLY A 251 -32.58 -24.25 -20.31
N LYS A 252 -33.88 -24.47 -20.48
CA LYS A 252 -34.68 -25.71 -20.40
C LYS A 252 -34.97 -26.29 -19.02
#